data_AF-A0A957WS57-F1
#
_entry.id   AF-A0A957WS57-F1
#
_cell.length_a   1.000
_cell.length_b   1.000
_cell.length_c   1.000
_cell.angle_alpha   90.00
_cell.angle_beta   90.00
_cell.angle_gamma   90.00
#
_symmetry.space_group_name_H-M   'P 1'
#
loop_
_entity.id
_entity.type
_entity.pdbx_description
1 polymer ?
#
loop_
_entity_poly.entity_id
_entity_poly.type
_entity_poly.pdbx_seq_one_letter_code
_entity_poly.pdbx_strand_id
1 'polypeptide(L)'
;QSANNLCCQPFNEYGIIIRHILTGDVIRLGHKLKFVVSDLHLGAGQTIDGPAPLEDFTASREFIAFLHEIGQEGERDEREIELIFNGDLFEFLQVPAVDDYDPTQTYAKEAYLDSSEEASIKRLRIIVDGHQEIFNALADFMHSNEPQRRITIIKGNHDVCLFWPGVKSYLREVLGASGARVSLLRFADEFVSREKIYVEHGHQHAEKMNGYQDSFNPRSTDDPSQLFYPAGSHFVIDFFNRVEPERPFIDHIKPLTTLIWFALHWDFDFAGQAMACFIRKTPALVVSDMNYLQQNPITSTAPLLQELEDDGQRQELAERYKTDAAFRQTFHQQIQQYLDDANIDNKGNNPSPPLPVSDNPLEMGRTYQQQQRAMLRRAAAEIAEREKAQVIIFGHTHEPAEEPLGNGSVYINTGSWISDLSQVSLEHWEALFNGVALPETIPSDLAYARIDYNEDELPCAKLLYYKGQPSAKKAASRPESLTEPPGFLRRNMRRFIRRFGPNPNH
;
A
#
# COMPACT_ATOMS: atom_id res chain seq x y z
N GLN A 1 -16.05 2.04 -36.97
CA GLN A 1 -15.83 1.16 -35.81
C GLN A 1 -14.34 0.91 -35.73
N SER A 2 -13.62 1.84 -35.10
CA SER A 2 -12.16 1.84 -35.00
C SER A 2 -11.81 2.52 -33.68
N ALA A 3 -10.92 1.88 -32.93
CA ALA A 3 -10.45 2.24 -31.61
C ALA A 3 -9.88 3.67 -31.55
N ASN A 4 -10.28 4.45 -30.54
CA ASN A 4 -9.61 5.68 -30.14
C ASN A 4 -8.63 5.35 -29.01
N ASN A 5 -7.40 4.96 -29.37
CA ASN A 5 -6.27 4.98 -28.45
C ASN A 5 -5.80 6.43 -28.29
N LEU A 6 -6.00 6.98 -27.09
CA LEU A 6 -5.55 8.32 -26.70
C LEU A 6 -4.11 8.23 -26.18
N CYS A 7 -3.16 8.69 -27.00
CA CYS A 7 -1.76 8.82 -26.64
C CYS A 7 -1.46 10.31 -26.39
N CYS A 8 -1.11 10.67 -25.15
CA CYS A 8 -0.59 11.99 -24.81
C CYS A 8 0.94 11.93 -24.83
N GLN A 9 1.57 12.74 -25.69
CA GLN A 9 3.01 12.97 -25.67
C GLN A 9 3.34 14.25 -24.88
N PRO A 10 4.51 14.33 -24.22
CA PRO A 10 4.92 15.54 -23.51
C PRO A 10 5.39 16.60 -24.52
N PHE A 11 4.83 17.82 -24.44
CA PHE A 11 5.30 18.97 -25.20
C PHE A 11 5.87 20.03 -24.26
N ASN A 12 7.10 20.45 -24.56
CA ASN A 12 7.84 21.50 -23.88
C ASN A 12 7.31 22.90 -24.24
N GLU A 13 7.37 23.76 -23.21
CA GLU A 13 7.54 25.22 -23.18
C GLU A 13 6.52 26.10 -23.93
N TYR A 14 5.92 27.02 -23.16
CA TYR A 14 4.96 28.08 -23.49
C TYR A 14 3.47 27.70 -23.52
N GLY A 15 2.83 27.81 -22.35
CA GLY A 15 1.36 27.88 -22.17
C GLY A 15 0.64 26.56 -22.45
N ILE A 16 0.12 25.91 -21.41
CA ILE A 16 -0.43 24.55 -21.53
C ILE A 16 -1.75 24.56 -22.31
N ILE A 17 -1.66 24.25 -23.60
CA ILE A 17 -2.78 23.94 -24.49
C ILE A 17 -2.70 22.45 -24.81
N ILE A 18 -3.66 21.66 -24.34
CA ILE A 18 -3.85 20.29 -24.83
C ILE A 18 -4.71 20.38 -26.09
N ARG A 19 -4.14 20.01 -27.25
CA ARG A 19 -4.91 19.91 -28.50
C ARG A 19 -5.58 18.55 -28.59
N HIS A 20 -6.91 18.55 -28.77
CA HIS A 20 -7.64 17.34 -29.13
C HIS A 20 -7.36 17.00 -30.61
N ILE A 21 -6.63 15.91 -30.87
CA ILE A 21 -6.13 15.55 -32.22
C ILE A 21 -7.27 15.30 -33.23
N LEU A 22 -8.50 15.06 -32.77
CA LEU A 22 -9.65 14.74 -33.64
C LEU A 22 -10.60 15.93 -33.91
N THR A 23 -10.63 16.98 -33.09
CA THR A 23 -11.58 18.11 -33.24
C THR A 23 -10.91 19.47 -33.38
N GLY A 24 -9.62 19.61 -33.09
CA GLY A 24 -8.92 20.89 -33.16
C GLY A 24 -9.24 21.85 -32.02
N ASP A 25 -10.02 21.42 -31.02
CA ASP A 25 -10.34 22.23 -29.86
C ASP A 25 -9.11 22.39 -28.95
N VAL A 26 -8.86 23.64 -28.59
CA VAL A 26 -7.83 24.07 -27.63
C VAL A 26 -8.48 24.00 -26.26
N ILE A 27 -8.16 22.96 -25.47
CA ILE A 27 -8.60 22.91 -24.07
C ILE A 27 -7.62 23.77 -23.27
N ARG A 28 -8.14 24.89 -22.75
CA ARG A 28 -7.44 25.69 -21.75
C ARG A 28 -7.65 25.04 -20.39
N LEU A 29 -6.56 24.86 -19.66
CA LEU A 29 -6.58 24.30 -18.31
C LEU A 29 -7.07 25.34 -17.30
N GLY A 30 -7.86 24.89 -16.33
CA GLY A 30 -8.31 25.68 -15.20
C GLY A 30 -7.25 25.77 -14.10
N HIS A 31 -7.55 26.59 -13.08
CA HIS A 31 -6.62 26.91 -11.99
C HIS A 31 -6.39 25.78 -10.98
N LYS A 32 -7.13 24.67 -11.04
CA LYS A 32 -7.05 23.57 -10.07
C LYS A 32 -6.24 22.40 -10.62
N LEU A 33 -5.41 21.80 -9.78
CA LEU A 33 -4.65 20.57 -10.06
C LEU A 33 -4.78 19.65 -8.86
N LYS A 34 -4.97 18.35 -9.09
CA LYS A 34 -4.91 17.36 -8.01
C LYS A 34 -3.98 16.22 -8.36
N PHE A 35 -3.32 15.72 -7.32
CA PHE A 35 -2.52 14.50 -7.38
C PHE A 35 -3.06 13.55 -6.31
N VAL A 36 -3.23 12.28 -6.67
CA VAL A 36 -3.69 11.24 -5.74
C VAL A 36 -2.65 10.13 -5.71
N VAL A 37 -2.21 9.80 -4.49
CA VAL A 37 -1.33 8.66 -4.18
C VAL A 37 -2.00 7.84 -3.08
N SER A 38 -1.68 6.55 -2.97
CA SER A 38 -2.23 5.66 -1.95
C SER A 38 -1.20 4.61 -1.55
N ASP A 39 -1.47 3.90 -0.46
CA ASP A 39 -0.73 2.69 -0.07
C ASP A 39 0.78 2.97 0.02
N LEU A 40 1.14 3.99 0.81
CA LEU A 40 2.54 4.31 1.12
C LEU A 40 3.08 3.43 2.24
N HIS A 41 2.23 3.03 3.20
CA HIS A 41 2.61 2.17 4.33
C HIS A 41 3.85 2.67 5.09
N LEU A 42 3.86 3.96 5.49
CA LEU A 42 4.96 4.49 6.29
C LEU A 42 5.02 3.78 7.65
N GLY A 43 6.05 2.96 7.85
CA GLY A 43 6.33 2.21 9.06
C GLY A 43 7.30 2.93 10.01
N ALA A 44 8.15 2.17 10.70
CA ALA A 44 9.09 2.71 11.69
C ALA A 44 10.35 3.39 11.10
N GLY A 45 10.45 3.44 9.78
CA GLY A 45 11.46 4.15 9.01
C GLY A 45 12.80 3.45 8.90
N GLN A 46 13.84 4.25 8.65
CA GLN A 46 15.20 3.76 8.47
C GLN A 46 15.98 3.73 9.80
N THR A 47 16.77 2.68 9.99
CA THR A 47 17.73 2.54 11.10
C THR A 47 19.16 2.73 10.58
N ILE A 48 20.15 2.64 11.48
CA ILE A 48 21.57 2.73 11.08
C ILE A 48 22.02 1.55 10.19
N ASP A 49 21.35 0.40 10.31
CA ASP A 49 21.71 -0.86 9.65
C ASP A 49 20.83 -1.15 8.42
N GLY A 50 19.90 -0.25 8.08
CA GLY A 50 18.92 -0.42 6.99
C GLY A 50 17.50 -0.12 7.44
N PRO A 51 16.47 -0.49 6.64
CA PRO A 51 15.07 -0.36 7.04
C PRO A 51 14.82 -1.02 8.40
N ALA A 52 13.96 -0.43 9.22
CA ALA A 52 13.48 -1.07 10.44
C ALA A 52 12.74 -2.36 10.08
N PRO A 53 12.64 -3.34 11.00
CA PRO A 53 11.78 -4.50 10.74
C PRO A 53 10.35 -4.04 10.44
N LEU A 54 9.74 -4.67 9.44
CA LEU A 54 8.39 -4.35 8.96
C LEU A 54 8.25 -2.95 8.32
N GLU A 55 9.36 -2.38 7.82
CA GLU A 55 9.32 -1.17 6.99
C GLU A 55 9.34 -1.54 5.51
N ASP A 56 8.24 -1.26 4.81
CA ASP A 56 8.08 -1.50 3.38
C ASP A 56 8.40 -0.28 2.51
N PHE A 57 8.29 0.93 3.06
CA PHE A 57 8.47 2.16 2.31
C PHE A 57 9.95 2.52 2.15
N THR A 58 10.44 2.37 0.92
CA THR A 58 11.85 2.63 0.56
C THR A 58 12.02 3.82 -0.39
N ALA A 59 10.92 4.46 -0.81
CA ALA A 59 10.89 5.50 -1.84
C ALA A 59 10.94 6.95 -1.29
N SER A 60 11.53 7.18 -0.12
CA SER A 60 11.54 8.51 0.53
C SER A 60 12.14 9.60 -0.36
N ARG A 61 13.25 9.29 -1.04
CA ARG A 61 13.91 10.25 -1.93
C ARG A 61 13.03 10.61 -3.12
N GLU A 62 12.43 9.62 -3.76
CA GLU A 62 11.58 9.76 -4.91
C GLU A 62 10.30 10.51 -4.55
N PHE A 63 9.71 10.23 -3.40
CA PHE A 63 8.51 10.92 -2.92
C PHE A 63 8.77 12.39 -2.61
N ILE A 64 9.88 12.72 -1.95
CA ILE A 64 10.27 14.12 -1.71
C ILE A 64 10.52 14.86 -3.04
N ALA A 65 11.18 14.21 -3.99
CA ALA A 65 11.42 14.79 -5.31
C ALA A 65 10.11 15.01 -6.08
N PHE A 66 9.15 14.07 -5.99
CA PHE A 66 7.81 14.21 -6.53
C PHE A 66 7.07 15.42 -5.94
N LEU A 67 7.06 15.59 -4.61
CA LEU A 67 6.43 16.74 -3.94
C LEU A 67 7.00 18.07 -4.43
N HIS A 68 8.32 18.14 -4.57
CA HIS A 68 9.00 19.33 -5.07
C HIS A 68 8.65 19.62 -6.54
N GLU A 69 8.63 18.59 -7.40
CA GLU A 69 8.30 18.74 -8.82
C GLU A 69 6.87 19.23 -9.03
N ILE A 70 5.88 18.62 -8.37
CA ILE A 70 4.49 19.07 -8.47
C ILE A 70 4.32 20.46 -7.85
N GLY A 71 5.04 20.77 -6.76
CA GLY A 71 5.02 22.09 -6.14
C GLY A 71 5.53 23.19 -7.08
N GLN A 72 6.63 22.93 -7.80
CA GLN A 72 7.18 23.83 -8.81
C GLN A 72 6.28 23.98 -10.04
N GLU A 73 5.61 22.90 -10.45
CA GLU A 73 4.59 22.96 -11.51
C GLU A 73 3.46 23.93 -11.13
N GLY A 74 2.91 23.80 -9.92
CA GLY A 74 1.84 24.67 -9.44
C GLY A 74 2.24 26.14 -9.42
N GLU A 75 3.45 26.45 -8.96
CA GLU A 75 4.00 27.81 -8.94
C GLU A 75 4.21 28.37 -10.36
N ARG A 76 4.83 27.58 -11.25
CA ARG A 76 5.12 27.99 -12.63
C ARG A 76 3.85 28.28 -13.42
N ASP A 77 2.82 27.46 -13.22
CA ASP A 77 1.60 27.49 -14.01
C ASP A 77 0.46 28.24 -13.30
N GLU A 78 0.72 28.84 -12.13
CA GLU A 78 -0.25 29.58 -11.29
C GLU A 78 -1.51 28.75 -10.96
N ARG A 79 -1.30 27.49 -10.57
CA ARG A 79 -2.37 26.53 -10.27
C ARG A 79 -2.35 26.09 -8.81
N GLU A 80 -3.52 26.13 -8.18
CA GLU A 80 -3.72 25.55 -6.86
C GLU A 80 -3.59 24.03 -6.92
N ILE A 81 -2.85 23.45 -5.97
CA ILE A 81 -2.64 22.00 -5.87
C ILE A 81 -3.32 21.44 -4.63
N GLU A 82 -4.02 20.34 -4.81
CA GLU A 82 -4.39 19.44 -3.73
C GLU A 82 -3.73 18.06 -3.92
N LEU A 83 -2.89 17.68 -2.97
CA LEU A 83 -2.39 16.31 -2.84
C LEU A 83 -3.36 15.51 -1.97
N ILE A 84 -3.84 14.38 -2.48
CA ILE A 84 -4.74 13.48 -1.78
C ILE A 84 -4.00 12.18 -1.47
N PHE A 85 -3.86 11.84 -0.20
CA PHE A 85 -3.48 10.50 0.24
C PHE A 85 -4.75 9.65 0.35
N ASN A 86 -4.91 8.68 -0.54
CA ASN A 86 -6.11 7.86 -0.67
C ASN A 86 -6.00 6.55 0.11
N GLY A 87 -5.79 6.67 1.42
CA GLY A 87 -5.68 5.55 2.34
C GLY A 87 -4.32 4.83 2.34
N ASP A 88 -4.16 4.04 3.40
CA ASP A 88 -2.99 3.29 3.81
C ASP A 88 -1.69 4.12 3.71
N LEU A 89 -1.75 5.30 4.32
CA LEU A 89 -0.58 6.19 4.46
C LEU A 89 0.38 5.69 5.54
N PHE A 90 -0.14 5.12 6.62
CA PHE A 90 0.61 4.73 7.81
C PHE A 90 0.45 3.24 8.13
N GLU A 91 1.54 2.60 8.56
CA GLU A 91 1.53 1.18 8.93
C GLU A 91 1.22 0.96 10.43
N PHE A 92 0.04 1.38 10.87
CA PHE A 92 -0.35 1.27 12.29
C PHE A 92 -0.45 -0.18 12.80
N LEU A 93 -0.62 -1.17 11.92
CA LEU A 93 -0.77 -2.57 12.30
C LEU A 93 0.58 -3.26 12.54
N GLN A 94 1.67 -2.72 11.98
CA GLN A 94 3.02 -3.29 12.08
C GLN A 94 4.00 -2.42 12.87
N VAL A 95 3.59 -1.22 13.30
CA VAL A 95 4.33 -0.43 14.29
C VAL A 95 3.78 -0.71 15.70
N PRO A 96 4.62 -1.07 16.69
CA PRO A 96 4.17 -1.33 18.05
C PRO A 96 3.90 -0.03 18.84
N ALA A 97 2.92 -0.04 19.75
CA ALA A 97 2.69 1.04 20.70
C ALA A 97 3.62 0.96 21.92
N VAL A 98 4.80 1.56 21.81
CA VAL A 98 5.79 1.62 22.89
C VAL A 98 6.35 3.04 23.04
N ASP A 99 6.85 3.36 24.24
CA ASP A 99 7.45 4.67 24.50
C ASP A 99 8.87 4.78 23.95
N ASP A 100 9.65 3.68 24.03
CA ASP A 100 11.01 3.57 23.52
C ASP A 100 11.06 2.45 22.48
N TYR A 101 11.06 2.83 21.19
CA TYR A 101 11.19 1.87 20.09
C TYR A 101 12.65 1.46 19.87
N ASP A 102 12.88 0.15 19.79
CA ASP A 102 14.14 -0.52 19.50
C ASP A 102 13.89 -1.48 18.33
N PRO A 103 14.45 -1.21 17.14
CA PRO A 103 14.25 -2.04 15.96
C PRO A 103 14.89 -3.43 16.09
N THR A 104 15.69 -3.69 17.12
CA THR A 104 16.27 -5.02 17.36
C THR A 104 15.39 -5.90 18.24
N GLN A 105 14.35 -5.32 18.85
CA GLN A 105 13.47 -6.01 19.77
C GLN A 105 12.24 -6.59 19.05
N THR A 106 11.90 -7.84 19.39
CA THR A 106 10.58 -8.38 19.09
C THR A 106 9.57 -7.95 20.15
N TYR A 107 8.47 -7.34 19.72
CA TYR A 107 7.41 -6.90 20.61
C TYR A 107 6.31 -7.94 20.76
N ALA A 108 5.64 -7.94 21.92
CA ALA A 108 4.49 -8.80 22.15
C ALA A 108 3.29 -8.32 21.33
N LYS A 109 2.42 -9.26 20.92
CA LYS A 109 1.24 -8.96 20.08
C LYS A 109 0.34 -7.87 20.67
N GLU A 110 0.27 -7.76 21.99
CA GLU A 110 -0.53 -6.77 22.71
C GLU A 110 -0.12 -5.34 22.36
N ALA A 111 1.16 -5.11 22.07
CA ALA A 111 1.67 -3.81 21.62
C ALA A 111 1.15 -3.42 20.23
N TYR A 112 0.69 -4.38 19.43
CA TYR A 112 0.10 -4.15 18.11
C TYR A 112 -1.43 -4.12 18.17
N LEU A 113 -2.05 -4.82 19.13
CA LEU A 113 -3.50 -4.90 19.28
C LEU A 113 -4.13 -3.69 19.99
N ASP A 114 -3.39 -2.99 20.87
CA ASP A 114 -3.94 -1.81 21.56
C ASP A 114 -4.17 -0.68 20.54
N SER A 115 -5.43 -0.36 20.30
CA SER A 115 -5.90 0.61 19.32
C SER A 115 -6.46 1.88 19.96
N SER A 116 -6.17 2.08 21.26
CA SER A 116 -6.52 3.31 21.98
C SER A 116 -5.86 4.54 21.37
N GLU A 117 -6.46 5.72 21.61
CA GLU A 117 -5.88 7.01 21.16
C GLU A 117 -4.43 7.20 21.62
N GLU A 118 -4.11 6.82 22.86
CA GLU A 118 -2.74 6.89 23.38
C GLU A 118 -1.78 5.99 22.58
N ALA A 119 -2.16 4.72 22.37
CA ALA A 119 -1.36 3.76 21.63
C ALA A 119 -1.19 4.16 20.16
N SER A 120 -2.23 4.70 19.52
CA SER A 120 -2.16 5.23 18.16
C SER A 120 -1.20 6.41 18.04
N ILE A 121 -1.17 7.31 19.03
CA ILE A 121 -0.22 8.44 19.06
C ILE A 121 1.21 7.94 19.24
N LYS A 122 1.46 6.93 20.08
CA LYS A 122 2.79 6.33 20.25
C LYS A 122 3.32 5.77 18.93
N ARG A 123 2.50 5.01 18.20
CA ARG A 123 2.87 4.50 16.87
C ARG A 123 3.18 5.62 15.89
N LEU A 124 2.32 6.64 15.84
CA LEU A 124 2.53 7.75 14.92
C LEU A 124 3.83 8.53 15.24
N ARG A 125 4.23 8.64 16.51
CA ARG A 125 5.54 9.22 16.87
C ARG A 125 6.69 8.42 16.28
N ILE A 126 6.65 7.09 16.42
CA ILE A 126 7.67 6.20 15.84
C ILE A 126 7.74 6.39 14.32
N ILE A 127 6.59 6.44 13.64
CA ILE A 127 6.52 6.66 12.19
C ILE A 127 7.10 8.03 11.81
N VAL A 128 6.72 9.10 12.54
CA VAL A 128 7.22 10.46 12.29
C VAL A 128 8.73 10.54 12.51
N ASP A 129 9.25 9.91 13.57
CA ASP A 129 10.67 9.88 13.88
C ASP A 129 11.47 9.07 12.86
N GLY A 130 10.89 8.00 12.32
CA GLY A 130 11.48 7.18 11.26
C GLY A 130 11.53 7.85 9.87
N HIS A 131 10.66 8.84 9.63
CA HIS A 131 10.46 9.46 8.31
C HIS A 131 10.49 10.99 8.35
N GLN A 132 11.29 11.59 9.24
CA GLN A 132 11.30 13.05 9.48
C GLN A 132 11.44 13.87 8.20
N GLU A 133 12.24 13.44 7.23
CA GLU A 133 12.43 14.09 5.94
C GLU A 133 11.14 14.17 5.11
N ILE A 134 10.28 13.16 5.17
CA ILE A 134 8.99 13.14 4.47
C ILE A 134 8.04 14.14 5.11
N PHE A 135 7.93 14.12 6.45
CA PHE A 135 7.05 15.04 7.17
C PHE A 135 7.51 16.49 7.01
N ASN A 136 8.82 16.76 7.01
CA ASN A 136 9.36 18.07 6.71
C ASN A 136 9.01 18.51 5.27
N ALA A 137 9.18 17.62 4.29
CA ALA A 137 8.82 17.92 2.90
C ALA A 137 7.31 18.16 2.72
N LEU A 138 6.44 17.43 3.42
CA LEU A 138 4.99 17.66 3.41
C LEU A 138 4.61 18.99 4.08
N ALA A 139 5.29 19.33 5.18
CA ALA A 139 5.13 20.62 5.84
C ALA A 139 5.54 21.78 4.92
N ASP A 140 6.65 21.64 4.17
CA ASP A 140 7.11 22.64 3.20
C ASP A 140 6.23 22.71 1.95
N PHE A 141 5.68 21.56 1.52
CA PHE A 141 4.76 21.47 0.40
C PHE A 141 3.50 22.31 0.64
N MET A 142 2.89 22.25 1.83
CA MET A 142 1.71 23.06 2.13
C MET A 142 2.00 24.56 2.08
N HIS A 143 1.26 25.29 1.25
CA HIS A 143 1.51 26.72 1.01
C HIS A 143 0.21 27.52 1.04
N SER A 144 0.17 28.57 1.86
CA SER A 144 -1.03 29.38 2.10
C SER A 144 -1.21 30.55 1.15
N ASN A 145 -0.14 30.99 0.47
CA ASN A 145 -0.25 32.07 -0.51
C ASN A 145 -0.64 31.50 -1.87
N GLU A 146 -1.15 32.35 -2.76
CA GLU A 146 -1.47 31.94 -4.11
C GLU A 146 -0.21 31.65 -4.94
N PRO A 147 -0.16 30.52 -5.69
CA PRO A 147 -1.15 29.45 -5.71
C PRO A 147 -1.07 28.56 -4.45
N GLN A 148 -2.23 28.25 -3.86
CA GLN A 148 -2.30 27.45 -2.64
C GLN A 148 -1.95 25.98 -2.89
N ARG A 149 -1.29 25.36 -1.90
CA ARG A 149 -1.00 23.92 -1.88
C ARG A 149 -1.54 23.30 -0.59
N ARG A 150 -2.39 22.30 -0.73
CA ARG A 150 -3.12 21.66 0.37
C ARG A 150 -2.99 20.13 0.31
N ILE A 151 -3.17 19.48 1.46
CA ILE A 151 -3.14 18.03 1.63
C ILE A 151 -4.50 17.57 2.17
N THR A 152 -5.04 16.50 1.59
CA THR A 152 -6.19 15.77 2.12
C THR A 152 -5.78 14.33 2.38
N ILE A 153 -6.04 13.83 3.59
CA ILE A 153 -5.80 12.42 3.96
C ILE A 153 -7.15 11.72 4.08
N ILE A 154 -7.35 10.68 3.27
CA ILE A 154 -8.47 9.74 3.34
C ILE A 154 -7.99 8.52 4.12
N LYS A 155 -8.80 8.01 5.03
CA LYS A 155 -8.49 6.84 5.84
C LYS A 155 -8.63 5.53 5.05
N GLY A 156 -7.56 4.72 4.99
CA GLY A 156 -7.60 3.32 4.54
C GLY A 156 -7.90 2.33 5.67
N ASN A 157 -7.73 1.03 5.42
CA ASN A 157 -7.95 -0.01 6.43
C ASN A 157 -6.80 -0.14 7.44
N HIS A 158 -5.58 0.27 7.08
CA HIS A 158 -4.44 0.39 8.02
C HIS A 158 -4.50 1.70 8.81
N ASP A 159 -5.11 2.75 8.25
CA ASP A 159 -5.18 4.08 8.87
C ASP A 159 -6.31 4.26 9.89
N VAL A 160 -6.94 3.20 10.40
CA VAL A 160 -8.17 3.34 11.22
C VAL A 160 -7.96 4.24 12.46
N CYS A 161 -6.72 4.27 12.98
CA CYS A 161 -6.24 5.15 14.04
C CYS A 161 -6.45 6.64 13.76
N LEU A 162 -6.56 7.06 12.49
CA LEU A 162 -6.91 8.43 12.12
C LEU A 162 -8.30 8.84 12.61
N PHE A 163 -9.16 7.92 13.06
CA PHE A 163 -10.41 8.26 13.75
C PHE A 163 -10.17 9.17 14.97
N TRP A 164 -9.09 8.93 15.72
CA TRP A 164 -8.84 9.59 16.99
C TRP A 164 -8.48 11.08 16.81
N PRO A 165 -9.17 12.01 17.50
CA PRO A 165 -8.87 13.44 17.45
C PRO A 165 -7.42 13.77 17.85
N GLY A 166 -6.85 13.05 18.82
CA GLY A 166 -5.47 13.21 19.26
C GLY A 166 -4.45 12.88 18.17
N VAL A 167 -4.70 11.84 17.37
CA VAL A 167 -3.87 11.46 16.22
C VAL A 167 -3.92 12.57 15.15
N LYS A 168 -5.11 13.03 14.77
CA LYS A 168 -5.27 14.17 13.83
C LYS A 168 -4.62 15.45 14.37
N SER A 169 -4.62 15.66 15.68
CA SER A 169 -4.01 16.84 16.32
C SER A 169 -2.48 16.77 16.30
N TYR A 170 -1.90 15.61 16.60
CA TYR A 170 -0.45 15.41 16.51
C TYR A 170 0.05 15.56 15.07
N LEU A 171 -0.66 15.03 14.06
CA LEU A 171 -0.32 15.27 12.65
C LEU A 171 -0.32 16.76 12.28
N ARG A 172 -1.30 17.53 12.78
CA ARG A 172 -1.33 18.99 12.53
C ARG A 172 -0.14 19.69 13.17
N GLU A 173 0.30 19.26 14.34
CA GLU A 173 1.48 19.80 15.01
C GLU A 173 2.73 19.52 14.19
N VAL A 174 2.97 18.25 13.84
CA VAL A 174 4.14 17.80 13.06
C VAL A 174 4.23 18.53 11.72
N LEU A 175 3.10 18.68 11.02
CA LEU A 175 3.05 19.33 9.71
C LEU A 175 2.93 20.86 9.78
N GLY A 176 2.89 21.45 10.98
CA GLY A 176 2.72 22.90 11.16
C GLY A 176 1.38 23.43 10.62
N ALA A 177 0.35 22.58 10.51
CA ALA A 177 -0.98 22.91 10.01
C ALA A 177 -1.88 23.50 11.12
N SER A 178 -1.39 24.57 11.76
CA SER A 178 -2.07 25.30 12.81
C SER A 178 -2.32 26.76 12.42
N GLY A 179 -3.16 27.48 13.19
CA GLY A 179 -3.47 28.89 12.93
C GLY A 179 -3.99 29.11 11.51
N ALA A 180 -3.32 29.98 10.75
CA ALA A 180 -3.69 30.29 9.36
C ALA A 180 -3.56 29.10 8.38
N ARG A 181 -2.79 28.06 8.74
CA ARG A 181 -2.56 26.87 7.88
C ARG A 181 -3.53 25.73 8.18
N VAL A 182 -4.45 25.88 9.14
CA VAL A 182 -5.36 24.81 9.57
C VAL A 182 -6.23 24.25 8.43
N SER A 183 -6.58 25.08 7.45
CA SER A 183 -7.40 24.69 6.29
C SER A 183 -6.62 23.96 5.19
N LEU A 184 -5.28 23.95 5.28
CA LEU A 184 -4.39 23.29 4.31
C LEU A 184 -4.26 21.79 4.55
N LEU A 185 -4.56 21.29 5.75
CA LEU A 185 -4.58 19.86 6.07
C LEU A 185 -6.00 19.40 6.38
N ARG A 186 -6.54 18.52 5.53
CA ARG A 186 -7.90 17.99 5.65
C ARG A 186 -7.86 16.48 5.90
N PHE A 187 -8.87 16.01 6.60
CA PHE A 187 -9.08 14.59 6.86
C PHE A 187 -10.48 14.20 6.35
N ALA A 188 -10.57 13.07 5.67
CA ALA A 188 -11.80 12.44 5.24
C ALA A 188 -11.86 11.03 5.83
N ASP A 189 -12.99 10.68 6.46
CA ASP A 189 -13.09 9.42 7.19
C ASP A 189 -13.30 8.21 6.26
N GLU A 190 -13.81 8.41 5.04
CA GLU A 190 -14.03 7.33 4.07
C GLU A 190 -13.77 7.77 2.62
N PHE A 191 -14.31 8.92 2.20
CA PHE A 191 -14.20 9.36 0.81
C PHE A 191 -14.18 10.88 0.64
N VAL A 192 -13.75 11.32 -0.55
CA VAL A 192 -13.93 12.67 -1.10
C VAL A 192 -14.89 12.57 -2.28
N SER A 193 -16.04 13.25 -2.20
CA SER A 193 -17.02 13.38 -3.30
C SER A 193 -17.31 14.86 -3.55
N ARG A 194 -16.67 15.45 -4.55
CA ARG A 194 -16.86 16.86 -4.97
C ARG A 194 -16.27 17.09 -6.36
N GLU A 195 -16.62 18.18 -7.02
CA GLU A 195 -15.96 18.58 -8.29
C GLU A 195 -15.98 17.47 -9.36
N LYS A 196 -17.04 16.64 -9.35
CA LYS A 196 -17.22 15.44 -10.17
C LYS A 196 -16.09 14.41 -10.04
N ILE A 197 -15.35 14.42 -8.94
CA ILE A 197 -14.43 13.35 -8.55
C ILE A 197 -15.00 12.60 -7.35
N TYR A 198 -14.77 11.29 -7.32
CA TYR A 198 -14.98 10.44 -6.17
C TYR A 198 -13.69 9.70 -5.86
N VAL A 199 -13.18 9.83 -4.64
CA VAL A 199 -11.93 9.22 -4.21
C VAL A 199 -12.17 8.52 -2.87
N GLU A 200 -11.91 7.23 -2.79
CA GLU A 200 -11.92 6.44 -1.55
C GLU A 200 -10.87 5.33 -1.64
N HIS A 201 -10.46 4.75 -0.53
CA HIS A 201 -9.39 3.74 -0.57
C HIS A 201 -9.79 2.46 -1.32
N GLY A 202 -11.06 2.03 -1.23
CA GLY A 202 -11.59 0.88 -1.99
C GLY A 202 -11.71 -0.44 -1.20
N HIS A 203 -11.11 -0.55 -0.02
CA HIS A 203 -11.19 -1.74 0.85
C HIS A 203 -12.62 -2.19 1.18
N GLN A 204 -13.57 -1.26 1.24
CA GLN A 204 -15.01 -1.55 1.47
C GLN A 204 -15.65 -2.38 0.35
N HIS A 205 -15.03 -2.40 -0.84
CA HIS A 205 -15.54 -3.03 -2.05
C HIS A 205 -14.68 -4.20 -2.53
N ALA A 206 -13.45 -4.31 -2.04
CA ALA A 206 -12.48 -5.31 -2.48
C ALA A 206 -12.65 -6.66 -1.77
N GLU A 207 -12.76 -6.63 -0.44
CA GLU A 207 -12.87 -7.84 0.38
C GLU A 207 -13.44 -7.53 1.78
N LYS A 208 -14.41 -8.33 2.23
CA LYS A 208 -15.12 -8.17 3.51
C LYS A 208 -14.18 -8.29 4.70
N MET A 209 -13.09 -9.05 4.58
CA MET A 209 -12.12 -9.21 5.67
C MET A 209 -11.37 -7.92 6.03
N ASN A 210 -11.31 -6.94 5.13
CA ASN A 210 -10.70 -5.62 5.37
C ASN A 210 -11.76 -4.51 5.54
N GLY A 211 -13.04 -4.86 5.44
CA GLY A 211 -14.17 -3.94 5.52
C GLY A 211 -14.54 -3.54 6.95
N TYR A 212 -15.16 -2.37 7.07
CA TYR A 212 -15.72 -1.84 8.32
C TYR A 212 -17.21 -1.65 8.17
N GLN A 213 -18.01 -2.22 9.08
CA GLN A 213 -19.48 -2.05 9.03
C GLN A 213 -19.90 -0.58 9.16
N ASP A 214 -19.21 0.16 10.02
CA ASP A 214 -19.32 1.61 10.15
C ASP A 214 -17.92 2.22 10.14
N SER A 215 -17.50 2.72 8.98
CA SER A 215 -16.19 3.34 8.76
C SER A 215 -16.07 4.73 9.41
N PHE A 216 -17.19 5.39 9.71
CA PHE A 216 -17.25 6.70 10.36
C PHE A 216 -17.15 6.60 11.88
N ASN A 217 -17.59 5.49 12.47
CA ASN A 217 -17.42 5.18 13.88
C ASN A 217 -16.89 3.74 14.07
N PRO A 218 -15.59 3.50 13.82
CA PRO A 218 -14.98 2.18 13.86
C PRO A 218 -14.59 1.75 15.28
N ARG A 219 -15.28 2.24 16.32
CA ARG A 219 -14.99 1.83 17.71
C ARG A 219 -15.45 0.41 17.98
N SER A 220 -14.71 -0.30 18.82
CA SER A 220 -15.12 -1.62 19.29
C SER A 220 -16.44 -1.51 20.06
N THR A 221 -17.33 -2.47 19.81
CA THR A 221 -18.62 -2.57 20.52
C THR A 221 -18.44 -2.99 21.98
N ASP A 222 -17.37 -3.74 22.26
CA ASP A 222 -17.10 -4.30 23.58
C ASP A 222 -16.32 -3.30 24.46
N ASP A 223 -15.46 -2.50 23.84
CA ASP A 223 -14.68 -1.45 24.49
C ASP A 223 -14.56 -0.19 23.60
N PRO A 224 -15.38 0.85 23.83
CA PRO A 224 -15.32 2.08 23.04
C PRO A 224 -14.02 2.90 23.19
N SER A 225 -13.11 2.52 24.10
CA SER A 225 -11.76 3.10 24.17
C SER A 225 -10.80 2.49 23.12
N GLN A 226 -11.24 1.42 22.46
CA GLN A 226 -10.55 0.70 21.41
C GLN A 226 -11.29 0.85 20.07
N LEU A 227 -10.56 0.64 18.99
CA LEU A 227 -11.09 0.50 17.64
C LEU A 227 -11.39 -0.98 17.36
N PHE A 228 -12.39 -1.22 16.53
CA PHE A 228 -12.65 -2.53 15.96
C PHE A 228 -11.61 -2.80 14.87
N TYR A 229 -10.90 -3.92 14.98
CA TYR A 229 -10.04 -4.42 13.91
C TYR A 229 -10.75 -5.54 13.16
N PRO A 230 -10.90 -5.45 11.82
CA PRO A 230 -11.49 -6.52 11.05
C PRO A 230 -10.55 -7.73 10.96
N ALA A 231 -11.04 -8.84 10.43
CA ALA A 231 -10.30 -10.11 10.39
C ALA A 231 -8.94 -9.99 9.69
N GLY A 232 -8.84 -9.17 8.64
CA GLY A 232 -7.59 -8.89 7.94
C GLY A 232 -6.57 -8.17 8.81
N SER A 233 -6.97 -7.17 9.60
CA SER A 233 -6.06 -6.50 10.54
C SER A 233 -5.52 -7.47 11.61
N HIS A 234 -6.36 -8.38 12.11
CA HIS A 234 -5.90 -9.43 13.01
C HIS A 234 -4.95 -10.43 12.32
N PHE A 235 -5.15 -10.70 11.04
CA PHE A 235 -4.24 -11.56 10.28
C PHE A 235 -2.87 -10.90 10.08
N VAL A 236 -2.83 -9.60 9.78
CA VAL A 236 -1.57 -8.84 9.71
C VAL A 236 -0.82 -8.96 11.05
N ILE A 237 -1.47 -8.63 12.15
CA ILE A 237 -0.85 -8.63 13.49
C ILE A 237 -0.38 -10.04 13.92
N ASP A 238 -1.21 -11.07 13.73
CA ASP A 238 -0.92 -12.42 14.26
C ASP A 238 -0.09 -13.29 13.30
N PHE A 239 -0.06 -12.96 12.00
CA PHE A 239 0.66 -13.72 10.98
C PHE A 239 1.78 -12.91 10.33
N PHE A 240 1.48 -11.80 9.65
CA PHE A 240 2.50 -11.03 8.89
C PHE A 240 3.63 -10.52 9.77
N ASN A 241 3.32 -9.85 10.89
CA ASN A 241 4.35 -9.30 11.79
C ASN A 241 5.35 -10.37 12.27
N ARG A 242 4.96 -11.65 12.30
CA ARG A 242 5.81 -12.78 12.68
C ARG A 242 6.65 -13.31 11.52
N VAL A 243 6.09 -13.35 10.31
CA VAL A 243 6.72 -14.07 9.17
C VAL A 243 7.46 -13.16 8.20
N GLU A 244 7.09 -11.88 8.13
CA GLU A 244 7.67 -10.92 7.19
C GLU A 244 9.17 -10.65 7.41
N PRO A 245 9.72 -10.63 8.64
CA PRO A 245 11.17 -10.50 8.82
C PRO A 245 11.97 -11.62 8.14
N GLU A 246 11.37 -12.79 7.94
CA GLU A 246 11.96 -13.92 7.22
C GLU A 246 11.53 -13.97 5.75
N ARG A 247 10.42 -13.31 5.40
CA ARG A 247 9.78 -13.34 4.08
C ARG A 247 9.23 -11.96 3.71
N PRO A 248 10.10 -10.98 3.41
CA PRO A 248 9.68 -9.59 3.19
C PRO A 248 8.79 -9.41 1.95
N PHE A 249 8.70 -10.41 1.07
CA PHE A 249 7.89 -10.32 -0.15
C PHE A 249 6.38 -10.53 0.06
N ILE A 250 5.95 -11.02 1.23
CA ILE A 250 4.59 -11.52 1.42
C ILE A 250 3.54 -10.40 1.37
N ASP A 251 3.88 -9.19 1.83
CA ASP A 251 2.93 -8.09 1.87
C ASP A 251 2.65 -7.49 0.48
N HIS A 252 3.54 -7.77 -0.48
CA HIS A 252 3.38 -7.39 -1.87
C HIS A 252 2.43 -8.32 -2.67
N ILE A 253 1.77 -9.28 -2.02
CA ILE A 253 0.76 -10.15 -2.65
C ILE A 253 -0.63 -9.75 -2.15
N LYS A 254 -1.39 -9.08 -3.02
CA LYS A 254 -2.81 -8.76 -2.78
C LYS A 254 -3.73 -9.49 -3.79
N PRO A 255 -4.96 -9.87 -3.39
CA PRO A 255 -5.44 -9.91 -2.00
C PRO A 255 -4.67 -10.93 -1.16
N LEU A 256 -4.77 -10.82 0.16
CA LEU A 256 -4.16 -11.74 1.12
C LEU A 256 -4.54 -13.20 0.85
N THR A 257 -5.76 -13.45 0.39
CA THR A 257 -6.20 -14.81 0.01
C THR A 257 -5.38 -15.40 -1.15
N THR A 258 -4.80 -14.57 -2.01
CA THR A 258 -3.89 -14.98 -3.09
C THR A 258 -2.54 -15.46 -2.56
N LEU A 259 -2.05 -14.92 -1.44
CA LEU A 259 -0.82 -15.42 -0.78
C LEU A 259 -0.96 -16.90 -0.44
N ILE A 260 -2.11 -17.32 0.12
CA ILE A 260 -2.35 -18.72 0.48
C ILE A 260 -2.27 -19.61 -0.76
N TRP A 261 -2.90 -19.19 -1.86
CA TRP A 261 -2.83 -19.90 -3.14
C TRP A 261 -1.41 -19.98 -3.69
N PHE A 262 -0.68 -18.86 -3.73
CA PHE A 262 0.68 -18.86 -4.26
C PHE A 262 1.61 -19.70 -3.40
N ALA A 263 1.49 -19.60 -2.07
CA ALA A 263 2.25 -20.42 -1.14
C ALA A 263 2.03 -21.92 -1.34
N LEU A 264 0.80 -22.39 -1.64
CA LEU A 264 0.55 -23.81 -1.90
C LEU A 264 1.40 -24.40 -3.04
N HIS A 265 1.86 -23.56 -3.97
CA HIS A 265 2.71 -24.01 -5.08
C HIS A 265 4.15 -24.32 -4.64
N TRP A 266 4.74 -23.47 -3.79
CA TRP A 266 6.17 -23.55 -3.44
C TRP A 266 6.43 -24.05 -2.01
N ASP A 267 5.54 -23.73 -1.07
CA ASP A 267 5.72 -23.97 0.36
C ASP A 267 4.38 -24.29 1.03
N PHE A 268 4.00 -25.57 0.96
CA PHE A 268 2.74 -26.07 1.54
C PHE A 268 2.67 -25.86 3.05
N ASP A 269 3.79 -26.00 3.77
CA ASP A 269 3.79 -25.83 5.23
C ASP A 269 3.46 -24.39 5.61
N PHE A 270 4.13 -23.43 4.96
CA PHE A 270 3.82 -22.01 5.11
C PHE A 270 2.37 -21.69 4.71
N ALA A 271 1.89 -22.22 3.59
CA ALA A 271 0.50 -22.05 3.15
C ALA A 271 -0.50 -22.60 4.18
N GLY A 272 -0.20 -23.76 4.77
CA GLY A 272 -1.03 -24.39 5.79
C GLY A 272 -1.06 -23.57 7.09
N GLN A 273 0.07 -23.01 7.51
CA GLN A 273 0.12 -22.09 8.66
C GLN A 273 -0.68 -20.80 8.40
N ALA A 274 -0.53 -20.22 7.21
CA ALA A 274 -1.31 -19.05 6.79
C ALA A 274 -2.81 -19.37 6.81
N MET A 275 -3.21 -20.49 6.21
CA MET A 275 -4.61 -20.93 6.17
C MET A 275 -5.17 -21.21 7.56
N ALA A 276 -4.42 -21.88 8.45
CA ALA A 276 -4.84 -22.09 9.83
C ALA A 276 -5.06 -20.77 10.58
N CYS A 277 -4.15 -19.80 10.42
CA CYS A 277 -4.34 -18.47 10.99
C CYS A 277 -5.60 -17.79 10.43
N PHE A 278 -5.78 -17.84 9.11
CA PHE A 278 -6.93 -17.28 8.43
C PHE A 278 -8.25 -17.85 8.97
N ILE A 279 -8.38 -19.19 9.02
CA ILE A 279 -9.59 -19.87 9.51
C ILE A 279 -9.91 -19.46 10.97
N ARG A 280 -8.90 -19.21 11.82
CA ARG A 280 -9.13 -18.74 13.19
C ARG A 280 -9.68 -17.31 13.27
N LYS A 281 -9.39 -16.46 12.28
CA LYS A 281 -9.77 -15.03 12.28
C LYS A 281 -11.01 -14.72 11.48
N THR A 282 -11.42 -15.60 10.57
CA THR A 282 -12.64 -15.48 9.79
C THR A 282 -13.88 -16.30 10.25
N PRO A 283 -13.97 -16.96 11.44
CA PRO A 283 -15.15 -17.78 11.80
C PRO A 283 -16.48 -17.02 11.79
N ALA A 284 -16.45 -15.71 12.02
CA ALA A 284 -17.64 -14.86 12.03
C ALA A 284 -18.10 -14.42 10.62
N LEU A 285 -17.20 -14.41 9.62
CA LEU A 285 -17.55 -14.10 8.24
C LEU A 285 -18.50 -15.16 7.68
N VAL A 286 -18.19 -16.42 7.96
CA VAL A 286 -19.00 -17.62 7.67
C VAL A 286 -20.42 -17.53 8.26
N VAL A 287 -20.57 -17.22 9.54
CA VAL A 287 -21.86 -17.27 10.26
C VAL A 287 -22.79 -16.10 9.89
N SER A 288 -22.23 -14.98 9.41
CA SER A 288 -22.98 -13.75 9.14
C SER A 288 -23.80 -13.76 7.84
N ASP A 289 -23.54 -14.69 6.91
CA ASP A 289 -24.25 -14.78 5.61
C ASP A 289 -25.14 -16.04 5.53
N MET A 290 -26.26 -15.99 6.25
CA MET A 290 -27.27 -17.06 6.29
C MET A 290 -27.85 -17.45 4.91
N ASN A 291 -27.76 -16.58 3.90
CA ASN A 291 -28.21 -16.87 2.54
C ASN A 291 -27.17 -17.63 1.69
N TYR A 292 -25.86 -17.45 1.93
CA TYR A 292 -24.80 -18.19 1.23
C TYR A 292 -24.65 -19.60 1.79
N LEU A 293 -24.69 -19.73 3.13
CA LEU A 293 -24.65 -21.03 3.83
C LEU A 293 -25.84 -21.95 3.53
N GLN A 294 -26.99 -21.39 3.13
CA GLN A 294 -28.15 -22.20 2.70
C GLN A 294 -27.92 -22.91 1.37
N GLN A 295 -27.02 -22.38 0.52
CA GLN A 295 -26.71 -22.95 -0.79
C GLN A 295 -25.41 -23.78 -0.77
N ASN A 296 -24.47 -23.47 0.14
CA ASN A 296 -23.21 -24.17 0.33
C ASN A 296 -22.94 -24.40 1.84
N PRO A 297 -23.47 -25.47 2.45
CA PRO A 297 -23.24 -25.73 3.87
C PRO A 297 -21.76 -26.04 4.11
N ILE A 298 -21.08 -25.22 4.92
CA ILE A 298 -19.72 -25.52 5.39
C ILE A 298 -19.81 -26.78 6.26
N THR A 299 -19.28 -27.89 5.75
CA THR A 299 -19.10 -29.11 6.53
C THR A 299 -18.06 -28.82 7.60
N SER A 300 -18.52 -28.40 8.79
CA SER A 300 -17.76 -28.28 10.04
C SER A 300 -16.36 -27.68 9.89
N THR A 301 -16.14 -26.44 10.32
CA THR A 301 -14.83 -25.76 10.29
C THR A 301 -13.70 -26.46 11.07
N ALA A 302 -14.05 -27.40 11.96
CA ALA A 302 -13.12 -28.04 12.91
C ALA A 302 -12.07 -29.01 12.32
N PRO A 303 -12.34 -29.88 11.32
CA PRO A 303 -11.38 -30.90 10.88
C PRO A 303 -10.20 -30.31 10.12
N LEU A 304 -10.42 -29.37 9.18
CA LEU A 304 -9.31 -28.80 8.40
C LEU A 304 -8.39 -27.95 9.29
N LEU A 305 -8.96 -27.12 10.17
CA LEU A 305 -8.14 -26.34 11.09
C LEU A 305 -7.27 -27.25 11.96
N GLN A 306 -7.84 -28.33 12.51
CA GLN A 306 -7.10 -29.29 13.31
C GLN A 306 -5.99 -29.99 12.51
N GLU A 307 -6.26 -30.39 11.27
CA GLU A 307 -5.27 -31.00 10.38
C GLU A 307 -4.13 -30.05 10.01
N LEU A 308 -4.43 -28.76 9.81
CA LEU A 308 -3.43 -27.74 9.51
C LEU A 308 -2.63 -27.32 10.74
N GLU A 309 -3.19 -27.43 11.95
CA GLU A 309 -2.50 -27.11 13.20
C GLU A 309 -1.53 -28.20 13.66
N ASP A 310 -1.83 -29.46 13.36
CA ASP A 310 -0.97 -30.59 13.69
C ASP A 310 0.15 -30.75 12.65
N ASP A 311 1.40 -30.62 13.07
CA ASP A 311 2.56 -30.71 12.17
C ASP A 311 2.65 -32.05 11.42
N GLY A 312 2.24 -33.15 12.05
CA GLY A 312 2.25 -34.48 11.42
C GLY A 312 1.19 -34.59 10.33
N GLN A 313 -0.04 -34.16 10.63
CA GLN A 313 -1.14 -34.16 9.66
C GLN A 313 -0.86 -33.18 8.51
N ARG A 314 -0.31 -32.00 8.80
CA ARG A 314 0.07 -31.03 7.76
C ARG A 314 1.15 -31.58 6.83
N GLN A 315 2.11 -32.35 7.34
CA GLN A 315 3.10 -33.06 6.51
C GLN A 315 2.46 -34.16 5.65
N GLU A 316 1.51 -34.93 6.19
CA GLU A 316 0.76 -35.93 5.43
C GLU A 316 -0.05 -35.29 4.29
N LEU A 317 -0.70 -34.15 4.56
CA LEU A 317 -1.39 -33.36 3.54
C LEU A 317 -0.42 -32.87 2.46
N ALA A 318 0.76 -32.36 2.85
CA ALA A 318 1.77 -31.88 1.91
C ALA A 318 2.27 -32.98 0.96
N GLU A 319 2.54 -34.19 1.47
CA GLU A 319 2.98 -35.31 0.63
C GLU A 319 1.92 -35.77 -0.38
N ARG A 320 0.65 -35.79 0.05
CA ARG A 320 -0.48 -36.07 -0.86
C ARG A 320 -0.61 -34.98 -1.91
N TYR A 321 -0.53 -33.71 -1.49
CA TYR A 321 -0.66 -32.54 -2.36
C TYR A 321 0.34 -32.53 -3.53
N LYS A 322 1.59 -32.93 -3.27
CA LYS A 322 2.66 -32.99 -4.28
C LYS A 322 2.35 -33.93 -5.44
N THR A 323 1.67 -35.06 -5.18
CA THR A 323 1.60 -36.17 -6.15
C THR A 323 0.20 -36.43 -6.71
N ASP A 324 -0.86 -36.04 -5.99
CA ASP A 324 -2.23 -36.39 -6.34
C ASP A 324 -3.04 -35.17 -6.81
N ALA A 325 -3.27 -35.09 -8.12
CA ALA A 325 -4.06 -34.02 -8.74
C ALA A 325 -5.53 -34.02 -8.30
N ALA A 326 -6.14 -35.19 -8.09
CA ALA A 326 -7.53 -35.27 -7.64
C ALA A 326 -7.65 -34.79 -6.19
N PHE A 327 -6.65 -35.13 -5.35
CA PHE A 327 -6.55 -34.57 -4.01
C PHE A 327 -6.37 -33.05 -4.04
N ARG A 328 -5.51 -32.49 -4.90
CA ARG A 328 -5.38 -31.02 -5.04
C ARG A 328 -6.70 -30.35 -5.35
N GLN A 329 -7.48 -30.86 -6.32
CA GLN A 329 -8.80 -30.30 -6.64
C GLN A 329 -9.74 -30.34 -5.43
N THR A 330 -9.79 -31.47 -4.73
CA THR A 330 -10.65 -31.63 -3.53
C THR A 330 -10.22 -30.67 -2.42
N PHE A 331 -8.91 -30.53 -2.20
CA PHE A 331 -8.34 -29.64 -1.20
C PHE A 331 -8.56 -28.16 -1.54
N HIS A 332 -8.41 -27.78 -2.82
CA HIS A 332 -8.71 -26.43 -3.29
C HIS A 332 -10.19 -26.10 -3.13
N GLN A 333 -11.09 -27.04 -3.43
CA GLN A 333 -12.52 -26.86 -3.20
C GLN A 333 -12.83 -26.65 -1.71
N GLN A 334 -12.13 -27.36 -0.82
CA GLN A 334 -12.28 -27.18 0.62
C GLN A 334 -11.75 -25.82 1.11
N ILE A 335 -10.56 -25.40 0.65
CA ILE A 335 -9.98 -24.09 1.00
C ILE A 335 -10.85 -22.94 0.47
N GLN A 336 -11.34 -23.05 -0.76
CA GLN A 336 -12.19 -22.05 -1.41
C GLN A 336 -13.43 -21.71 -0.56
N GLN A 337 -14.03 -22.69 0.11
CA GLN A 337 -15.19 -22.45 1.00
C GLN A 337 -14.89 -21.47 2.13
N TYR A 338 -13.63 -21.35 2.58
CA TYR A 338 -13.23 -20.37 3.58
C TYR A 338 -12.83 -19.03 2.96
N LEU A 339 -12.18 -19.06 1.80
CA LEU A 339 -11.66 -17.85 1.16
C LEU A 339 -12.75 -17.04 0.46
N ASP A 340 -13.78 -17.69 -0.11
CA ASP A 340 -14.86 -17.00 -0.82
C ASP A 340 -15.62 -16.02 0.09
N ASP A 341 -15.89 -16.39 1.34
CA ASP A 341 -16.59 -15.55 2.33
C ASP A 341 -15.80 -14.29 2.71
N ALA A 342 -14.46 -14.30 2.54
CA ALA A 342 -13.64 -13.12 2.76
C ALA A 342 -13.59 -12.21 1.54
N ASN A 343 -13.78 -12.74 0.33
CA ASN A 343 -13.67 -12.03 -0.94
C ASN A 343 -15.02 -11.53 -1.50
N ILE A 344 -16.06 -11.42 -0.66
CA ILE A 344 -17.27 -10.67 -1.00
C ILE A 344 -17.11 -9.20 -0.64
N ASP A 345 -17.92 -8.31 -1.24
CA ASP A 345 -17.92 -6.90 -0.84
C ASP A 345 -18.39 -6.76 0.62
N ASN A 346 -17.92 -5.75 1.35
CA ASN A 346 -18.20 -5.64 2.78
C ASN A 346 -19.71 -5.57 3.09
N LYS A 347 -20.49 -4.98 2.17
CA LYS A 347 -21.94 -4.84 2.32
C LYS A 347 -22.73 -6.07 1.87
N GLY A 348 -22.08 -7.11 1.32
CA GLY A 348 -22.72 -8.33 0.82
C GLY A 348 -23.72 -8.10 -0.32
N ASN A 349 -23.64 -6.94 -0.98
CA ASN A 349 -24.62 -6.54 -1.98
C ASN A 349 -24.34 -7.17 -3.34
N ASN A 350 -23.10 -7.61 -3.56
CA ASN A 350 -22.64 -8.09 -4.86
C ASN A 350 -21.93 -9.44 -4.72
N PRO A 351 -22.68 -10.54 -4.45
CA PRO A 351 -22.07 -11.86 -4.40
C PRO A 351 -21.45 -12.20 -5.76
N SER A 352 -20.18 -12.59 -5.74
CA SER A 352 -19.49 -13.07 -6.93
C SER A 352 -19.93 -14.49 -7.28
N PRO A 353 -19.95 -14.88 -8.57
CA PRO A 353 -20.25 -16.25 -8.96
C PRO A 353 -19.19 -17.21 -8.39
N PRO A 354 -19.55 -18.48 -8.13
CA PRO A 354 -18.59 -19.49 -7.68
C PRO A 354 -17.42 -19.59 -8.67
N LEU A 355 -16.19 -19.53 -8.17
CA LEU A 355 -15.00 -19.63 -9.01
C LEU A 355 -14.75 -21.10 -9.39
N PRO A 356 -14.39 -21.40 -10.65
CA PRO A 356 -14.05 -22.76 -11.06
C PRO A 356 -12.82 -23.25 -10.27
N VAL A 357 -12.87 -24.52 -9.84
CA VAL A 357 -11.75 -25.14 -9.12
C VAL A 357 -10.78 -25.76 -10.11
N SER A 358 -9.52 -25.30 -10.09
CA SER A 358 -8.38 -25.87 -10.80
C SER A 358 -7.52 -26.70 -9.85
N ASP A 359 -6.76 -27.68 -10.35
CA ASP A 359 -5.73 -28.38 -9.55
C ASP A 359 -4.42 -27.58 -9.46
N ASN A 360 -4.34 -26.45 -10.17
CA ASN A 360 -3.22 -25.52 -10.13
C ASN A 360 -3.51 -24.35 -9.18
N PRO A 361 -2.79 -24.24 -8.04
CA PRO A 361 -3.06 -23.20 -7.07
C PRO A 361 -2.72 -21.79 -7.58
N LEU A 362 -1.78 -21.63 -8.52
CA LEU A 362 -1.48 -20.33 -9.13
C LEU A 362 -2.63 -19.82 -10.02
N GLU A 363 -3.35 -20.73 -10.67
CA GLU A 363 -4.56 -20.40 -11.43
C GLU A 363 -5.68 -19.96 -10.49
N MET A 364 -5.83 -20.64 -9.34
CA MET A 364 -6.76 -20.22 -8.29
C MET A 364 -6.45 -18.79 -7.83
N GLY A 365 -5.22 -18.51 -7.39
CA GLY A 365 -4.81 -17.18 -6.91
C GLY A 365 -5.05 -16.06 -7.94
N ARG A 366 -4.67 -16.28 -9.21
CA ARG A 366 -4.94 -15.30 -10.29
C ARG A 366 -6.43 -15.08 -10.52
N THR A 367 -7.25 -16.11 -10.32
CA THR A 367 -8.71 -15.97 -10.44
C THR A 367 -9.27 -15.09 -9.33
N TYR A 368 -8.76 -15.18 -8.10
CA TYR A 368 -9.13 -14.28 -7.00
C TYR A 368 -8.70 -12.83 -7.28
N GLN A 369 -7.48 -12.61 -7.78
CA GLN A 369 -7.04 -11.27 -8.21
C GLN A 369 -7.98 -10.69 -9.28
N GLN A 370 -8.35 -11.47 -10.29
CA GLN A 370 -9.28 -11.04 -11.34
C GLN A 370 -10.68 -10.73 -10.79
N GLN A 371 -11.18 -11.54 -9.84
CA GLN A 371 -12.46 -11.33 -9.20
C GLN A 371 -12.47 -10.01 -8.41
N GLN A 372 -11.44 -9.75 -7.61
CA GLN A 372 -11.29 -8.50 -6.85
C GLN A 372 -11.26 -7.26 -7.77
N ARG A 373 -10.49 -7.30 -8.86
CA ARG A 373 -10.47 -6.23 -9.88
C ARG A 373 -11.86 -5.98 -10.47
N ALA A 374 -12.58 -7.05 -10.81
CA ALA A 374 -13.92 -6.94 -11.37
C ALA A 374 -14.94 -6.36 -10.37
N MET A 375 -14.81 -6.69 -9.09
CA MET A 375 -15.63 -6.12 -8.02
C MET A 375 -15.40 -4.62 -7.85
N LEU A 376 -14.12 -4.19 -7.78
CA LEU A 376 -13.79 -2.76 -7.72
C LEU A 376 -14.27 -2.00 -8.95
N ARG A 377 -14.06 -2.54 -10.16
CA ARG A 377 -14.57 -1.93 -11.38
C ARG A 377 -16.10 -1.75 -11.35
N ARG A 378 -16.83 -2.76 -10.84
CA ARG A 378 -18.29 -2.68 -10.70
C ARG A 378 -18.69 -1.60 -9.69
N ALA A 379 -18.07 -1.59 -8.51
CA ALA A 379 -18.31 -0.58 -7.49
C ALA A 379 -18.05 0.83 -8.03
N ALA A 380 -16.95 1.03 -8.75
CA ALA A 380 -16.63 2.30 -9.39
C ALA A 380 -17.71 2.75 -10.39
N ALA A 381 -18.27 1.82 -11.18
CA ALA A 381 -19.38 2.12 -12.08
C ALA A 381 -20.66 2.53 -11.34
N GLU A 382 -21.02 1.81 -10.28
CA GLU A 382 -22.19 2.12 -9.45
C GLU A 382 -22.05 3.48 -8.75
N ILE A 383 -20.86 3.78 -8.22
CA ILE A 383 -20.51 5.07 -7.61
C ILE A 383 -20.57 6.19 -8.63
N ALA A 384 -20.02 6.00 -9.83
CA ALA A 384 -20.07 7.00 -10.90
C ALA A 384 -21.50 7.44 -11.20
N GLU A 385 -22.44 6.50 -11.28
CA GLU A 385 -23.85 6.77 -11.52
C GLU A 385 -24.52 7.46 -10.32
N ARG A 386 -24.30 6.93 -9.11
CA ARG A 386 -24.91 7.44 -7.88
C ARG A 386 -24.47 8.86 -7.55
N GLU A 387 -23.16 9.11 -7.58
CA GLU A 387 -22.54 10.38 -7.18
C GLU A 387 -22.44 11.36 -8.36
N LYS A 388 -22.76 10.93 -9.58
CA LYS A 388 -22.58 11.70 -10.83
C LYS A 388 -21.12 12.15 -11.00
N ALA A 389 -20.19 11.32 -10.55
CA ALA A 389 -18.75 11.54 -10.69
C ALA A 389 -18.29 11.14 -12.10
N GLN A 390 -17.33 11.90 -12.64
CA GLN A 390 -16.66 11.63 -13.92
C GLN A 390 -15.32 10.92 -13.73
N VAL A 391 -14.71 11.05 -12.55
CA VAL A 391 -13.45 10.40 -12.18
C VAL A 391 -13.67 9.69 -10.86
N ILE A 392 -13.35 8.39 -10.83
CA ILE A 392 -13.46 7.54 -9.65
C ILE A 392 -12.07 6.97 -9.40
N ILE A 393 -11.56 7.14 -8.18
CA ILE A 393 -10.21 6.72 -7.82
C ILE A 393 -10.26 5.83 -6.58
N PHE A 394 -9.73 4.61 -6.70
CA PHE A 394 -9.46 3.69 -5.60
C PHE A 394 -7.95 3.45 -5.40
N GLY A 395 -7.60 2.75 -4.34
CA GLY A 395 -6.28 2.18 -4.03
C GLY A 395 -6.43 0.71 -3.59
N HIS A 396 -5.72 0.30 -2.54
CA HIS A 396 -5.89 -0.94 -1.78
C HIS A 396 -5.36 -2.24 -2.40
N THR A 397 -5.49 -2.42 -3.72
CA THR A 397 -5.04 -3.67 -4.37
C THR A 397 -3.57 -3.67 -4.77
N HIS A 398 -2.88 -2.55 -4.55
CA HIS A 398 -1.49 -2.29 -4.91
C HIS A 398 -1.19 -2.38 -6.42
N GLU A 399 -2.21 -2.61 -7.25
CA GLU A 399 -2.09 -2.77 -8.69
C GLU A 399 -2.65 -1.54 -9.42
N PRO A 400 -1.79 -0.73 -10.05
CA PRO A 400 -2.23 0.42 -10.81
C PRO A 400 -3.12 0.04 -12.00
N ALA A 401 -4.25 0.71 -12.16
CA ALA A 401 -5.17 0.48 -13.29
C ALA A 401 -5.81 1.79 -13.75
N GLU A 402 -6.06 1.93 -15.06
CA GLU A 402 -6.86 3.01 -15.63
C GLU A 402 -7.83 2.42 -16.64
N GLU A 403 -9.12 2.55 -16.40
CA GLU A 403 -10.14 1.94 -17.24
C GLU A 403 -11.35 2.87 -17.47
N PRO A 404 -11.82 3.01 -18.73
CA PRO A 404 -13.05 3.73 -18.99
C PRO A 404 -14.27 2.96 -18.47
N LEU A 405 -15.27 3.68 -17.99
CA LEU A 405 -16.57 3.17 -17.56
C LEU A 405 -17.64 3.42 -18.64
N GLY A 406 -18.73 2.65 -18.61
CA GLY A 406 -19.76 2.66 -19.65
C GLY A 406 -20.51 3.99 -19.83
N ASN A 407 -20.48 4.86 -18.83
CA ASN A 407 -21.15 6.17 -18.83
C ASN A 407 -20.22 7.34 -19.25
N GLY A 408 -19.00 7.05 -19.71
CA GLY A 408 -18.00 8.05 -20.09
C GLY A 408 -17.11 8.54 -18.95
N SER A 409 -17.33 8.04 -17.72
CA SER A 409 -16.43 8.27 -16.58
C SER A 409 -15.18 7.40 -16.67
N VAL A 410 -14.15 7.70 -15.88
CA VAL A 410 -12.93 6.90 -15.76
C VAL A 410 -12.78 6.36 -14.34
N TYR A 411 -12.39 5.10 -14.24
CA TYR A 411 -11.94 4.47 -13.00
C TYR A 411 -10.42 4.37 -13.01
N ILE A 412 -9.79 4.79 -11.92
CA ILE A 412 -8.35 4.65 -11.70
C ILE A 412 -8.12 3.91 -10.37
N ASN A 413 -7.26 2.90 -10.37
CA ASN A 413 -6.60 2.42 -9.17
C ASN A 413 -5.19 3.02 -9.13
N THR A 414 -4.84 3.73 -8.05
CA THR A 414 -3.51 4.36 -7.92
C THR A 414 -2.39 3.37 -7.63
N GLY A 415 -2.71 2.11 -7.28
CA GLY A 415 -1.73 1.10 -6.91
C GLY A 415 -1.08 1.43 -5.58
N SER A 416 0.25 1.28 -5.49
CA SER A 416 1.01 1.50 -4.27
C SER A 416 2.38 2.13 -4.55
N TRP A 417 2.97 2.73 -3.52
CA TRP A 417 4.36 3.21 -3.53
C TRP A 417 5.35 2.22 -2.90
N ILE A 418 4.88 1.04 -2.50
CA ILE A 418 5.72 -0.14 -2.24
C ILE A 418 5.72 -1.05 -3.47
N SER A 419 6.68 -1.98 -3.57
CA SER A 419 6.82 -2.81 -4.79
C SER A 419 5.55 -3.62 -5.11
N ASP A 420 5.15 -3.70 -6.37
CA ASP A 420 4.09 -4.62 -6.80
C ASP A 420 4.71 -5.90 -7.38
N LEU A 421 4.43 -7.04 -6.77
CA LEU A 421 4.92 -8.34 -7.24
C LEU A 421 3.91 -9.08 -8.14
N SER A 422 2.75 -8.48 -8.43
CA SER A 422 1.68 -9.13 -9.21
C SER A 422 2.11 -9.60 -10.61
N GLN A 423 3.11 -8.95 -11.20
CA GLN A 423 3.60 -9.22 -12.57
C GLN A 423 4.95 -9.96 -12.64
N VAL A 424 5.47 -10.46 -11.52
CA VAL A 424 6.80 -11.12 -11.53
C VAL A 424 6.72 -12.52 -12.14
N SER A 425 7.81 -12.95 -12.79
CA SER A 425 7.87 -14.27 -13.44
C SER A 425 7.83 -15.40 -12.41
N LEU A 426 7.43 -16.61 -12.84
CA LEU A 426 7.45 -17.80 -11.98
C LEU A 426 8.85 -18.08 -11.40
N GLU A 427 9.90 -17.82 -12.18
CA GLU A 427 11.30 -17.96 -11.73
C GLU A 427 11.64 -16.99 -10.58
N HIS A 428 11.13 -15.75 -10.64
CA HIS A 428 11.31 -14.79 -9.54
C HIS A 428 10.50 -15.19 -8.31
N TRP A 429 9.25 -15.63 -8.50
CA TRP A 429 8.46 -16.17 -7.38
C TRP A 429 9.17 -17.34 -6.70
N GLU A 430 9.68 -18.30 -7.47
CA GLU A 430 10.46 -19.41 -6.95
C GLU A 430 11.72 -18.92 -6.21
N ALA A 431 12.42 -17.91 -6.72
CA ALA A 431 13.57 -17.32 -6.04
C ALA A 431 13.20 -16.64 -4.72
N LEU A 432 12.06 -15.94 -4.65
CA LEU A 432 11.56 -15.30 -3.43
C LEU A 432 11.19 -16.36 -2.38
N PHE A 433 10.40 -17.38 -2.74
CA PHE A 433 10.02 -18.45 -1.82
C PHE A 433 11.21 -19.29 -1.34
N ASN A 434 12.28 -19.40 -2.13
CA ASN A 434 13.51 -20.08 -1.74
C ASN A 434 14.51 -19.18 -0.98
N GLY A 435 14.18 -17.91 -0.74
CA GLY A 435 15.08 -16.96 -0.05
C GLY A 435 16.31 -16.56 -0.85
N VAL A 436 16.27 -16.70 -2.18
CA VAL A 436 17.38 -16.37 -3.10
C VAL A 436 17.26 -14.94 -3.63
N ALA A 437 16.07 -14.34 -3.60
CA ALA A 437 15.79 -12.96 -4.01
C ALA A 437 15.17 -12.15 -2.87
N LEU A 438 15.33 -10.82 -2.93
CA LEU A 438 14.68 -9.86 -2.05
C LEU A 438 13.72 -8.97 -2.88
N PRO A 439 12.60 -8.50 -2.29
CA PRO A 439 11.64 -7.62 -2.96
C PRO A 439 12.28 -6.34 -3.50
N GLU A 440 13.28 -5.82 -2.80
CA GLU A 440 14.07 -4.63 -3.14
C GLU A 440 14.74 -4.70 -4.53
N THR A 441 14.87 -5.90 -5.10
CA THR A 441 15.42 -6.08 -6.45
C THR A 441 14.41 -5.77 -7.56
N ILE A 442 13.14 -5.54 -7.21
CA ILE A 442 12.03 -5.32 -8.13
C ILE A 442 11.60 -3.85 -8.02
N PRO A 443 11.84 -3.03 -9.06
CA PRO A 443 11.52 -1.61 -9.02
C PRO A 443 10.04 -1.37 -8.74
N SER A 444 9.75 -0.51 -7.78
CA SER A 444 8.39 -0.01 -7.55
C SER A 444 8.00 0.96 -8.67
N ASP A 445 6.89 0.67 -9.34
CA ASP A 445 6.24 1.62 -10.24
C ASP A 445 5.50 2.65 -9.39
N LEU A 446 6.14 3.80 -9.12
CA LEU A 446 5.63 4.86 -8.24
C LEU A 446 4.44 5.59 -8.87
N ALA A 447 3.28 4.94 -8.83
CA ALA A 447 2.08 5.35 -9.52
C ALA A 447 1.34 6.48 -8.79
N TYR A 448 0.71 7.37 -9.55
CA TYR A 448 -0.15 8.42 -9.02
C TYR A 448 -1.21 8.81 -10.05
N ALA A 449 -2.38 9.23 -9.59
CA ALA A 449 -3.38 9.82 -10.46
C ALA A 449 -3.19 11.34 -10.52
N ARG A 450 -3.18 11.89 -11.71
CA ARG A 450 -3.23 13.33 -11.96
C ARG A 450 -4.62 13.71 -12.41
N ILE A 451 -5.19 14.75 -11.82
CA ILE A 451 -6.50 15.30 -12.20
C ILE A 451 -6.32 16.77 -12.62
N ASP A 452 -6.49 17.02 -13.91
CA ASP A 452 -6.57 18.37 -14.47
C ASP A 452 -8.03 18.80 -14.58
N TYR A 453 -8.26 20.12 -14.54
CA TYR A 453 -9.58 20.72 -14.71
C TYR A 453 -9.56 21.60 -15.95
N ASN A 454 -10.66 21.66 -16.70
CA ASN A 454 -10.83 22.63 -17.78
C ASN A 454 -11.42 23.96 -17.24
N GLU A 455 -11.62 24.94 -18.13
CA GLU A 455 -12.24 26.24 -17.77
C GLU A 455 -13.66 26.11 -17.19
N ASP A 456 -14.39 25.03 -17.53
CA ASP A 456 -15.74 24.73 -17.00
C ASP A 456 -15.69 23.95 -15.66
N GLU A 457 -14.52 23.86 -15.03
CA GLU A 457 -14.23 23.06 -13.83
C GLU A 457 -14.61 21.58 -13.94
N LEU A 458 -14.55 21.01 -15.15
CA LEU A 458 -14.73 19.56 -15.36
C LEU A 458 -13.40 18.83 -15.22
N PRO A 459 -13.34 17.73 -14.44
CA PRO A 459 -12.12 16.97 -14.24
C PRO A 459 -11.80 16.06 -15.43
N CYS A 460 -10.52 15.89 -15.72
CA CYS A 460 -9.96 14.84 -16.55
C CYS A 460 -8.80 14.22 -15.79
N ALA A 461 -8.77 12.88 -15.70
CA ALA A 461 -7.77 12.18 -14.91
C ALA A 461 -6.95 11.18 -15.74
N LYS A 462 -5.70 10.99 -15.32
CA LYS A 462 -4.74 10.04 -15.89
C LYS A 462 -3.93 9.37 -14.80
N LEU A 463 -3.70 8.07 -14.95
CA LEU A 463 -2.71 7.34 -14.17
C LEU A 463 -1.32 7.57 -14.78
N LEU A 464 -0.37 7.99 -13.94
CA LEU A 464 1.00 8.30 -14.30
C LEU A 464 1.97 7.61 -13.35
N TYR A 465 3.25 7.54 -13.73
CA TYR A 465 4.30 6.90 -12.96
C TYR A 465 5.47 7.85 -12.78
N TYR A 466 5.89 8.05 -11.53
CA TYR A 466 7.05 8.85 -11.20
C TYR A 466 8.32 8.01 -11.40
N LYS A 467 9.21 8.44 -12.30
CA LYS A 467 10.46 7.73 -12.62
C LYS A 467 11.72 8.38 -12.02
N GLY A 468 11.53 9.44 -11.22
CA GLY A 468 12.61 10.33 -10.80
C GLY A 468 13.31 11.01 -11.99
N GLN A 469 14.14 12.01 -11.72
CA GLN A 469 15.20 12.33 -12.68
C GLN A 469 16.23 11.20 -12.64
N PRO A 470 16.73 10.69 -13.78
CA PRO A 470 17.84 9.75 -13.74
C PRO A 470 18.93 10.40 -12.93
N SER A 471 19.28 9.78 -11.80
CA SER A 471 20.42 10.24 -11.02
C SER A 471 21.54 10.45 -12.01
N ALA A 472 22.15 11.64 -12.01
CA ALA A 472 23.38 11.84 -12.74
C ALA A 472 24.32 10.79 -12.17
N LYS A 473 24.42 9.63 -12.84
CA LYS A 473 25.50 8.68 -12.63
C LYS A 473 26.71 9.60 -12.59
N LYS A 474 27.48 9.55 -11.49
CA LYS A 474 28.84 10.07 -11.50
C LYS A 474 29.42 9.53 -12.79
N ALA A 475 29.52 10.37 -13.81
CA ALA A 475 30.27 10.05 -14.99
C ALA A 475 31.61 9.69 -14.38
N ALA A 476 32.00 8.42 -14.53
CA ALA A 476 33.33 7.99 -14.16
C ALA A 476 34.25 8.83 -15.04
N SER A 477 34.61 10.02 -14.57
CA SER A 477 35.73 10.75 -15.06
C SER A 477 36.89 9.81 -14.80
N ARG A 478 37.36 9.21 -15.89
CA ARG A 478 38.71 8.66 -15.96
C ARG A 478 39.62 9.65 -15.22
N PRO A 479 40.50 9.20 -14.32
CA PRO A 479 41.49 10.09 -13.78
C PRO A 479 42.37 10.54 -14.96
N GLU A 480 42.18 11.77 -15.42
CA GLU A 480 43.20 12.46 -16.18
C GLU A 480 44.46 12.46 -15.31
N SER A 481 45.56 12.04 -15.92
CA SER A 481 46.88 11.99 -15.33
C SER A 481 47.18 13.28 -14.58
N LEU A 482 47.28 13.20 -13.26
CA LEU A 482 47.88 14.23 -12.44
C LEU A 482 49.32 14.42 -12.91
N THR A 483 49.55 15.50 -13.66
CA THR A 483 50.88 16.07 -13.82
C THR A 483 51.30 16.62 -12.46
N GLU A 484 52.49 16.21 -12.01
CA GLU A 484 53.05 16.61 -10.72
C GLU A 484 53.19 18.13 -10.61
N PRO A 485 52.83 18.75 -9.47
CA PRO A 485 53.28 20.10 -9.17
C PRO A 485 54.72 20.06 -8.59
N PRO A 486 55.56 21.06 -8.91
CA PRO A 486 56.96 21.08 -8.51
C PRO A 486 57.12 21.20 -6.99
N GLY A 487 58.08 20.45 -6.48
CA GLY A 487 58.28 20.23 -5.06
C GLY A 487 58.66 21.47 -4.26
N PHE A 488 58.05 21.58 -3.07
CA PHE A 488 58.70 22.20 -1.93
C PHE A 488 58.14 21.57 -0.63
N LEU A 489 59.07 21.21 0.27
CA LEU A 489 58.86 20.79 1.67
C LEU A 489 58.31 19.37 1.95
N ARG A 490 59.10 18.36 1.57
CA ARG A 490 59.30 17.17 2.43
C ARG A 490 60.33 17.50 3.52
N ARG A 491 59.88 17.71 4.77
CA ARG A 491 60.64 17.37 5.99
C ARG A 491 59.80 17.68 7.23
N ASN A 492 59.42 16.61 7.93
CA ASN A 492 59.30 16.47 9.40
C ASN A 492 58.05 15.68 9.82
N MET A 493 58.09 14.35 9.69
CA MET A 493 57.39 13.44 10.60
C MET A 493 57.94 12.00 10.48
N ARG A 494 59.17 11.81 10.96
CA ARG A 494 59.70 10.49 11.36
C ARG A 494 60.58 10.67 12.59
N ARG A 495 59.96 10.69 13.77
CA ARG A 495 60.57 10.35 15.05
C ARG A 495 59.45 10.00 16.02
N PHE A 496 59.67 8.93 16.78
CA PHE A 496 58.79 8.32 17.81
C PHE A 496 57.90 7.15 17.38
N ILE A 497 58.56 6.03 17.04
CA ILE A 497 58.16 4.70 17.52
C ILE A 497 59.30 4.22 18.43
N ARG A 498 59.08 4.22 19.75
CA ARG A 498 59.70 3.32 20.77
C ARG A 498 59.23 3.73 22.17
N ARG A 499 58.85 2.72 22.97
CA ARG A 499 58.07 2.72 24.24
C ARG A 499 56.56 2.68 23.93
N PHE A 500 55.83 1.58 24.12
CA PHE A 500 55.88 0.56 25.17
C PHE A 500 55.49 -0.81 24.60
N GLY A 501 56.15 -1.87 25.06
CA GLY A 501 55.70 -3.26 24.90
C GLY A 501 55.12 -3.77 26.24
N PRO A 502 54.32 -4.86 26.23
CA PRO A 502 53.67 -5.40 27.43
C PRO A 502 54.64 -6.29 28.24
N ASN A 503 54.44 -6.33 29.56
CA ASN A 503 55.20 -7.14 30.51
C ASN A 503 54.37 -8.38 30.92
N PRO A 504 54.92 -9.61 30.93
CA PRO A 504 54.24 -10.79 31.43
C PRO A 504 54.60 -11.07 32.91
N ASN A 505 53.60 -11.47 33.70
CA ASN A 505 53.61 -12.14 35.02
C ASN A 505 52.66 -11.46 36.02
N HIS A 506 51.38 -11.84 35.99
CA HIS A 506 50.65 -12.42 37.13
C HIS A 506 49.24 -12.85 36.72
#